data_AF-A0A7X9J9M6-F1
#
_entry.id   AF-A0A7X9J9M6-F1
#
_cell.length_a   1.000
_cell.length_b   1.000
_cell.length_c   1.000
_cell.angle_alpha   90.00
_cell.angle_beta   90.00
_cell.angle_gamma   90.00
#
_symmetry.space_group_name_H-M   'P 1'
#
loop_
_entity.id
_entity.type
_entity.pdbx_description
1 polymer ?
#
loop_
_entity_poly.entity_id
_entity_poly.type
_entity_poly.pdbx_seq_one_letter_code
_entity_poly.pdbx_strand_id
1 'polypeptide(L)' 'KETARQNFSFAEYEENEQDLEKLEVWYQKVKARDFAGSANAQVALEFLEKCRQSLQQFADAVFTNENDPNIHPKFKE' A
#
# COMPACT_ATOMS: atom_id res chain seq x y z
N LYS A 1 -9.91 5.84 3.67
CA LYS A 1 -10.50 5.58 5.01
C LYS A 1 -10.78 4.08 5.06
N GLU A 2 -9.74 3.27 5.18
CA GLU A 2 -9.84 1.79 5.07
C GLU A 2 -9.25 1.06 6.28
N THR A 3 -8.43 1.72 7.08
CA THR A 3 -7.91 1.24 8.38
C THR A 3 -8.98 1.04 9.46
N ALA A 4 -10.26 1.27 9.15
CA ALA A 4 -11.37 1.06 10.08
C ALA A 4 -11.87 -0.40 10.10
N ARG A 5 -11.54 -1.19 9.07
CA ARG A 5 -11.76 -2.63 9.10
C ARG A 5 -10.48 -3.26 9.65
N GLN A 6 -10.54 -3.78 10.87
CA GLN A 6 -9.41 -4.41 11.56
C GLN A 6 -9.09 -5.80 10.97
N ASN A 7 -9.10 -5.94 9.64
CA ASN A 7 -8.66 -7.14 8.97
C ASN A 7 -7.22 -6.87 8.52
N PHE A 8 -6.27 -7.31 9.34
CA PHE A 8 -4.86 -7.32 8.97
C PHE A 8 -4.58 -8.69 8.40
N SER A 9 -4.84 -8.87 7.09
CA SER A 9 -4.66 -10.14 6.40
C SER A 9 -3.62 -10.04 5.29
N PHE A 10 -2.99 -11.18 4.94
CA PHE A 10 -2.10 -11.27 3.79
C PHE A 10 -2.82 -10.93 2.47
N ALA A 11 -4.09 -11.32 2.32
CA ALA A 11 -4.87 -11.02 1.13
C ALA A 11 -5.05 -9.51 0.92
N GLU A 12 -5.34 -8.75 1.99
CA GLU A 12 -5.41 -7.29 1.93
C GLU A 12 -4.05 -6.64 1.69
N TYR A 13 -2.95 -7.22 2.21
CA TYR A 13 -1.61 -6.76 1.89
C TYR A 13 -1.32 -6.93 0.39
N GLU A 14 -1.57 -8.10 -0.18
CA GLU A 14 -1.35 -8.39 -1.60
C GLU A 14 -2.21 -7.50 -2.52
N GLU A 15 -3.48 -7.26 -2.16
CA GLU A 15 -4.35 -6.33 -2.89
C GLU A 15 -3.78 -4.90 -2.88
N ASN A 16 -3.37 -4.40 -1.71
CA ASN A 16 -2.78 -3.07 -1.58
C ASN A 16 -1.43 -2.95 -2.32
N GLU A 17 -0.63 -4.02 -2.37
CA GLU A 17 0.62 -4.08 -3.13
C GLU A 17 0.34 -3.97 -4.65
N GLN A 18 -0.63 -4.74 -5.15
CA GLN A 18 -1.04 -4.66 -6.56
C GLN A 18 -1.59 -3.29 -6.95
N ASP A 19 -2.37 -2.66 -6.07
CA ASP A 19 -2.91 -1.33 -6.33
C ASP A 19 -1.84 -0.24 -6.29
N LEU A 20 -0.85 -0.36 -5.41
CA LEU A 20 0.30 0.54 -5.40
C LEU A 20 1.13 0.40 -6.68
N GLU A 21 1.39 -0.81 -7.16
CA GLU A 21 2.09 -1.04 -8.43
C GLU A 21 1.35 -0.36 -9.60
N LYS A 22 0.03 -0.51 -9.67
CA LYS A 22 -0.79 0.14 -10.71
C LYS A 22 -0.66 1.66 -10.65
N LEU A 23 -0.67 2.25 -9.46
CA LEU A 23 -0.51 3.70 -9.26
C LEU A 23 0.88 4.17 -9.70
N GLU A 24 1.93 3.43 -9.42
CA GLU A 24 3.30 3.75 -9.86
C GLU A 24 3.43 3.69 -11.38
N VAL A 25 2.90 2.63 -12.02
CA VAL A 25 2.87 2.49 -13.47
C VAL A 25 2.10 3.66 -14.11
N TRP A 26 0.97 4.04 -13.52
CA TRP A 26 0.18 5.16 -14.01
C TRP A 26 0.95 6.49 -13.87
N TYR A 27 1.61 6.71 -12.74
CA TYR A 27 2.43 7.90 -12.53
C TYR A 27 3.57 8.01 -13.56
N GLN A 28 4.28 6.92 -13.88
CA GLN A 28 5.30 6.94 -14.93
C GLN A 28 4.72 7.31 -16.30
N LYS A 29 3.54 6.79 -16.63
CA LYS A 29 2.83 7.13 -17.87
C LYS A 29 2.44 8.62 -17.92
N VAL A 30 2.01 9.20 -16.81
CA VAL A 30 1.67 10.63 -16.72
C VAL A 30 2.94 11.46 -16.84
N LYS A 31 3.98 11.13 -16.08
CA LYS A 31 5.28 11.80 -16.10
C LYS A 31 5.92 11.80 -17.49
N ALA A 32 5.85 10.69 -18.23
CA ALA A 32 6.37 10.61 -19.60
C ALA A 32 5.67 11.56 -20.59
N ARG A 33 4.46 12.02 -20.28
CA ARG A 33 3.70 12.99 -21.09
C ARG A 33 3.78 14.41 -20.54
N ASP A 34 4.41 14.60 -19.38
CA ASP A 34 4.61 15.91 -18.77
C ASP A 34 5.92 16.53 -19.27
N PHE A 35 5.83 17.20 -20.42
CA PHE A 35 6.98 17.86 -21.06
C PHE A 35 7.42 19.15 -20.36
N ALA A 36 6.56 19.72 -19.50
CA ALA A 36 6.79 21.01 -18.86
C ALA A 36 7.34 20.91 -17.44
N GLY A 37 7.44 19.69 -16.87
CA GLY A 37 7.99 19.46 -15.54
C GLY A 37 7.13 20.12 -14.45
N SER A 38 5.87 19.68 -14.34
CA SER A 38 4.89 20.24 -13.42
C SER A 38 5.31 20.05 -11.95
N ALA A 39 5.11 21.09 -11.13
CA ALA A 39 5.20 20.99 -9.67
C ALA A 39 4.29 19.88 -9.10
N ASN A 40 3.21 19.54 -9.80
CA ASN A 40 2.29 18.47 -9.41
C ASN A 40 2.91 17.07 -9.54
N ALA A 41 3.91 16.88 -10.40
CA ALA A 41 4.62 15.61 -10.50
C ALA A 41 5.40 15.32 -9.21
N GLN A 42 6.04 16.34 -8.64
CA GLN A 42 6.74 16.23 -7.36
C GLN A 42 5.76 15.91 -6.22
N VAL A 43 4.61 16.61 -6.17
CA VAL A 43 3.58 16.34 -5.16
C VAL A 43 3.03 14.92 -5.29
N ALA A 44 2.76 14.45 -6.51
CA ALA A 44 2.29 13.09 -6.75
C ALA A 44 3.32 12.04 -6.31
N LEU A 45 4.61 12.29 -6.55
CA LEU A 45 5.69 11.44 -6.06
C LEU A 45 5.71 11.37 -4.53
N GLU A 46 5.58 12.52 -3.84
CA GLU A 46 5.52 12.54 -2.37
C GLU A 46 4.34 11.75 -1.81
N PHE A 47 3.19 11.75 -2.49
CA PHE A 47 2.06 10.91 -2.11
C PHE A 47 2.31 9.42 -2.36
N LEU A 48 2.97 9.06 -3.46
CA LEU A 48 3.39 7.66 -3.71
C LEU A 48 4.35 7.17 -2.63
N GLU A 49 5.31 8.00 -2.19
CA GLU A 49 6.18 7.65 -1.06
C GLU A 49 5.38 7.40 0.22
N LYS A 50 4.38 8.23 0.53
CA LYS A 50 3.49 8.02 1.69
C LYS A 50 2.69 6.73 1.58
N CYS A 51 2.23 6.36 0.38
CA CYS A 51 1.57 5.09 0.14
C CYS A 51 2.52 3.91 0.40
N ARG A 52 3.77 3.96 -0.11
CA ARG A 52 4.79 2.93 0.17
C ARG A 52 5.07 2.79 1.66
N GLN A 53 5.24 3.91 2.37
CA GLN A 53 5.45 3.89 3.83
C GLN A 53 4.27 3.30 4.59
N SER A 54 3.05 3.63 4.17
CA SER A 54 1.83 3.10 4.80
C SER A 54 1.68 1.59 4.55
N LEU A 55 2.02 1.11 3.34
CA LEU A 55 2.00 -0.31 3.01
C LEU A 55 3.06 -1.08 3.81
N GLN A 56 4.25 -0.53 3.99
CA GLN A 56 5.29 -1.14 4.83
C GLN A 56 4.82 -1.27 6.29
N GLN A 57 4.21 -0.23 6.85
CA GLN A 57 3.65 -0.29 8.21
C GLN A 57 2.52 -1.32 8.32
N PHE A 58 1.71 -1.47 7.27
CA PHE A 58 0.68 -2.50 7.20
C PHE A 58 1.29 -3.90 7.16
N ALA A 59 2.36 -4.11 6.37
CA ALA A 59 3.09 -5.38 6.31
C ALA A 59 3.63 -5.79 7.69
N ASP A 60 4.24 -4.85 8.42
CA ASP A 60 4.74 -5.08 9.78
C ASP A 60 3.60 -5.47 10.74
N ALA A 61 2.42 -4.86 10.58
CA ALA A 61 1.23 -5.17 11.38
C ALA A 61 0.66 -6.57 11.05
N VAL A 62 0.59 -6.94 9.77
CA VAL A 62 0.16 -8.29 9.32
C VAL A 62 1.12 -9.35 9.87
N PHE A 63 2.43 -9.14 9.74
CA PHE A 63 3.43 -10.09 10.25
C PHE A 63 3.37 -10.25 11.77
N THR A 64 3.16 -9.14 12.50
CA THR A 64 3.00 -9.19 13.96
C THR A 64 1.73 -9.94 14.35
N ASN A 65 0.61 -9.70 13.66
CA ASN A 65 -0.66 -10.37 13.94
C ASN A 65 -0.61 -11.88 13.66
N GLU A 66 0.07 -12.30 12.60
CA GLU A 66 0.17 -13.72 12.20
C GLU A 66 1.16 -14.53 13.06
N ASN A 67 2.14 -13.86 13.68
CA ASN A 67 3.11 -14.51 14.57
C ASN A 67 2.76 -14.40 16.05
N ASP A 68 1.66 -13.72 16.42
CA ASP A 68 1.24 -13.64 17.80
C ASP A 68 0.56 -14.95 18.25
N PRO A 69 1.12 -15.69 19.23
CA PRO A 69 0.58 -16.98 19.65
C PRO A 69 -0.74 -16.89 20.42
N ASN A 70 -1.21 -15.68 20.77
CA ASN A 70 -2.50 -15.43 21.40
C ASN A 70 -3.57 -14.95 20.40
N ILE A 71 -3.18 -14.57 19.17
CA ILE A 71 -4.10 -14.41 18.05
C ILE A 71 -4.48 -15.82 17.59
N HIS A 72 -5.60 -16.32 18.12
CA HIS A 72 -6.17 -17.59 17.68
C HIS A 72 -6.37 -17.53 16.16
N PRO A 73 -5.95 -18.55 15.37
CA PRO A 73 -6.16 -18.56 13.93
C PRO A 73 -7.66 -18.61 13.70
N LYS A 74 -8.27 -17.44 13.51
CA LYS A 74 -9.52 -17.36 12.79
C LYS A 74 -9.12 -17.59 11.35
N PHE A 75 -9.82 -18.51 10.68
CA PHE A 75 -9.55 -18.96 9.31
C PHE A 75 -8.49 -20.07 9.18
N LYS A 76 -8.83 -21.25 9.72
CA LYS A 76 -8.63 -22.49 8.97
C LYS A 76 -10.00 -22.97 8.49
N GLU A 77 -10.29 -22.78 7.21
CA GLU A 77 -11.27 -23.58 6.46
C GLU A 77 -10.53 -24.30 5.34
#